data_AF-A0A8H3R865-F1
#
_entry.id   AF-A0A8H3R865-F1
#
_cell.length_a   1.000
_cell.length_b   1.000
_cell.length_c   1.000
_cell.angle_alpha   90.00
_cell.angle_beta   90.00
_cell.angle_gamma   90.00
#
_symmetry.space_group_name_H-M   'P 1'
#
loop_
_entity.id
_entity.type
_entity.pdbx_description
1 polymer ?
#
loop_
_entity_poly.entity_id
_entity_poly.type
_entity_poly.pdbx_seq_one_letter_code
_entity_poly.pdbx_strand_id
1 'polypeptide(L)'
;MSTKVTTPKTRRKPKANDFKSILERFLEKYNLSTESNPEQLSEHNKELGASLQDWMARKCVKDLLTRRKYNKEKKEALLPDKRKEKLTIEKRAEYCAKAGNKWVIFRHNMELGPKNNNRKEVIASASRQYRFREELAKARVDPEIINNYARDPALIQQSNKIKKERRQLRELFDEN
;
A
#
# COMPACT_ATOMS: atom_id res chain seq x y z
N MET A 1 -32.64 -30.04 33.46
CA MET A 1 -32.44 -29.53 32.08
C MET A 1 -31.92 -28.09 32.17
N SER A 2 -30.64 -27.86 31.88
CA SER A 2 -30.10 -26.50 31.74
C SER A 2 -28.94 -26.54 30.74
N THR A 3 -29.24 -26.16 29.50
CA THR A 3 -28.31 -26.16 28.36
C THR A 3 -27.43 -24.91 28.43
N LYS A 4 -26.14 -25.09 28.76
CA LYS A 4 -25.13 -24.03 28.63
C LYS A 4 -24.84 -23.78 27.15
N VAL A 5 -25.30 -22.63 26.66
CA VAL A 5 -24.94 -22.11 25.32
C VAL A 5 -23.46 -21.73 25.34
N THR A 6 -22.67 -22.42 24.51
CA THR A 6 -21.24 -22.12 24.35
C THR A 6 -21.09 -21.15 23.19
N THR A 7 -20.72 -19.90 23.49
CA THR A 7 -20.35 -18.89 22.48
C THR A 7 -19.08 -19.32 21.71
N PRO A 8 -19.04 -19.21 20.37
CA PRO A 8 -17.86 -19.58 19.59
C PRO A 8 -16.72 -18.60 19.83
N LYS A 9 -15.55 -19.14 20.19
CA LYS A 9 -14.29 -18.39 20.38
C LYS A 9 -13.88 -17.64 19.11
N THR A 10 -13.50 -16.39 19.29
CA THR A 10 -12.96 -15.46 18.30
C THR A 10 -11.82 -16.09 17.49
N ARG A 11 -11.87 -15.99 16.15
CA ARG A 11 -10.86 -16.48 15.20
C ARG A 11 -9.47 -15.98 15.59
N ARG A 12 -8.61 -16.86 16.10
CA ARG A 12 -7.19 -16.57 16.36
C ARG A 12 -6.45 -16.36 15.06
N LYS A 13 -5.47 -15.43 15.06
CA LYS A 13 -4.57 -15.21 13.92
C LYS A 13 -3.77 -16.48 13.61
N PRO A 14 -3.58 -16.83 12.33
CA PRO A 14 -2.68 -17.88 11.87
C PRO A 14 -1.28 -17.78 12.51
N LYS A 15 -0.83 -18.84 13.20
CA LYS A 15 0.57 -18.99 13.63
C LYS A 15 1.43 -19.13 12.36
N ALA A 16 2.72 -18.73 12.34
CA ALA A 16 3.55 -18.69 11.12
C ALA A 16 3.59 -19.98 10.27
N ASN A 17 3.22 -21.13 10.85
CA ASN A 17 3.11 -22.44 10.18
C ASN A 17 1.81 -22.62 9.38
N ASP A 18 0.85 -21.72 9.52
CA ASP A 18 -0.52 -21.83 9.00
C ASP A 18 -0.65 -21.28 7.57
N PHE A 19 0.21 -20.36 7.12
CA PHE A 19 0.13 -19.83 5.73
C PHE A 19 0.43 -20.88 4.65
N LYS A 20 1.32 -21.82 4.94
CA LYS A 20 1.59 -22.97 4.06
C LYS A 20 0.34 -23.84 3.96
N SER A 21 -0.29 -24.16 5.09
CA SER A 21 -1.52 -24.94 5.16
C SER A 21 -2.70 -24.24 4.50
N ILE A 22 -2.82 -22.92 4.66
CA ILE A 22 -3.82 -22.10 3.97
C ILE A 22 -3.64 -22.19 2.45
N LEU A 23 -2.41 -22.03 1.95
CA LEU A 23 -2.13 -22.16 0.53
C LEU A 23 -2.42 -23.57 0.02
N GLU A 24 -1.98 -24.61 0.74
CA GLU A 24 -2.20 -26.01 0.35
C GLU A 24 -3.68 -26.36 0.28
N ARG A 25 -4.43 -26.06 1.34
CA ARG A 25 -5.87 -26.29 1.40
C ARG A 25 -6.62 -25.52 0.32
N PHE A 26 -6.17 -24.30 0.01
CA PHE A 26 -6.74 -23.51 -1.07
C PHE A 26 -6.49 -24.14 -2.44
N LEU A 27 -5.25 -24.56 -2.71
CA LEU A 27 -4.90 -25.20 -3.98
C LEU A 27 -5.65 -26.53 -4.16
N GLU A 28 -5.73 -27.35 -3.10
CA GLU A 28 -6.47 -28.61 -3.10
C GLU A 28 -7.97 -28.40 -3.33
N LYS A 29 -8.59 -27.44 -2.62
CA LYS A 29 -10.01 -27.12 -2.76
C LYS A 29 -10.42 -26.82 -4.21
N TYR A 30 -9.53 -26.19 -4.99
CA TYR A 30 -9.81 -25.77 -6.36
C TYR A 30 -9.06 -26.58 -7.42
N ASN A 31 -8.41 -27.68 -7.04
CA ASN A 31 -7.58 -28.51 -7.93
C ASN A 31 -6.54 -27.68 -8.71
N LEU A 32 -5.94 -26.68 -8.06
CA LEU A 32 -4.96 -25.78 -8.65
C LEU A 32 -3.54 -26.30 -8.45
N SER A 33 -2.71 -26.17 -9.48
CA SER A 33 -1.32 -26.63 -9.47
C SER A 33 -0.41 -25.68 -10.25
N THR A 34 0.84 -26.06 -10.45
CA THR A 34 1.77 -25.34 -11.32
C THR A 34 1.36 -25.42 -12.78
N GLU A 35 0.53 -26.39 -13.17
CA GLU A 35 0.06 -26.59 -14.54
C GLU A 35 -1.15 -25.70 -14.88
N SER A 36 -1.94 -25.32 -13.88
CA SER A 36 -3.09 -24.43 -14.06
C SER A 36 -2.72 -23.13 -14.78
N ASN A 37 -3.58 -22.69 -15.68
CA ASN A 37 -3.36 -21.45 -16.43
C ASN A 37 -3.64 -20.20 -15.53
N PRO A 38 -3.17 -19.01 -15.91
CA PRO A 38 -3.41 -17.80 -15.12
C PRO A 38 -4.90 -17.48 -14.89
N GLU A 39 -5.78 -17.79 -15.84
CA GLU A 39 -7.22 -17.51 -15.73
C GLU A 39 -7.86 -18.33 -14.60
N GLN A 40 -7.60 -19.65 -14.59
CA GLN A 40 -8.02 -20.59 -13.53
C GLN A 40 -7.50 -20.16 -12.15
N LEU A 41 -6.24 -19.72 -12.09
CA LEU A 41 -5.65 -19.23 -10.83
C LEU A 41 -6.28 -17.90 -10.37
N SER A 42 -6.70 -17.05 -11.31
CA SER A 42 -7.28 -15.75 -11.01
C SER A 42 -8.74 -15.83 -10.54
N GLU A 43 -9.46 -16.87 -10.93
CA GLU A 43 -10.89 -17.07 -10.62
C GLU A 43 -11.17 -17.01 -9.11
N HIS A 44 -10.28 -17.58 -8.31
CA HIS A 44 -10.45 -17.67 -6.85
C HIS A 44 -9.51 -16.74 -6.07
N ASN A 45 -8.81 -15.83 -6.74
CA ASN A 45 -7.80 -14.96 -6.09
C ASN A 45 -8.38 -14.04 -5.00
N LYS A 46 -9.67 -13.67 -5.11
CA LYS A 46 -10.36 -12.83 -4.12
C LYS A 46 -10.53 -13.58 -2.80
N GLU A 47 -10.82 -14.88 -2.85
CA GLU A 47 -10.96 -15.73 -1.67
C GLU A 47 -9.62 -15.95 -0.96
N LEU A 48 -8.57 -16.29 -1.71
CA LEU A 48 -7.22 -16.39 -1.16
C LEU A 48 -6.77 -15.05 -0.56
N GLY A 49 -7.06 -13.96 -1.26
CA GLY A 49 -6.76 -12.60 -0.81
C GLY A 49 -7.51 -12.20 0.47
N ALA A 50 -8.74 -12.67 0.66
CA ALA A 50 -9.52 -12.44 1.89
C ALA A 50 -8.98 -13.26 3.07
N SER A 51 -8.43 -14.45 2.81
CA SER A 51 -7.78 -15.30 3.82
C SER A 51 -6.41 -14.75 4.26
N LEU A 52 -5.77 -13.94 3.41
CA LEU A 52 -4.46 -13.31 3.65
C LEU A 52 -4.60 -11.79 3.83
N GLN A 53 -5.22 -11.38 4.93
CA GLN A 53 -5.47 -9.95 5.23
C GLN A 53 -4.19 -9.15 5.50
N ASP A 54 -3.16 -9.77 6.08
CA ASP A 54 -1.89 -9.13 6.41
C ASP A 54 -0.90 -9.16 5.21
N TRP A 55 -0.13 -8.08 5.06
CA TRP A 55 0.89 -7.98 4.02
C TRP A 55 2.00 -9.02 4.22
N MET A 56 2.38 -9.32 5.47
CA MET A 56 3.40 -10.33 5.76
C MET A 56 2.91 -11.72 5.34
N ALA A 57 1.64 -12.04 5.60
CA ALA A 57 1.01 -13.27 5.14
C ALA A 57 1.08 -13.40 3.62
N ARG A 58 0.72 -12.33 2.89
CA ARG A 58 0.82 -12.30 1.42
C ARG A 58 2.25 -12.48 0.92
N LYS A 59 3.24 -11.86 1.59
CA LYS A 59 4.66 -12.03 1.25
C LYS A 59 5.10 -13.48 1.45
N CYS A 60 4.80 -14.07 2.61
CA CYS A 60 5.14 -15.47 2.90
C CYS A 60 4.56 -16.44 1.86
N VAL A 61 3.30 -16.24 1.46
CA VAL A 61 2.66 -17.08 0.43
C VAL A 61 3.30 -16.85 -0.95
N LYS A 62 3.67 -15.61 -1.30
CA LYS A 62 4.37 -15.31 -2.56
C LYS A 62 5.77 -15.96 -2.62
N ASP A 63 6.46 -16.03 -1.49
CA ASP A 63 7.74 -16.72 -1.36
C ASP A 63 7.56 -18.24 -1.49
N LEU A 64 6.49 -18.81 -0.89
CA LEU A 64 6.14 -20.23 -1.06
C LEU A 64 5.82 -20.59 -2.52
N LEU A 65 5.04 -19.76 -3.22
CA LEU A 65 4.76 -19.96 -4.65
C LEU A 65 6.04 -19.95 -5.48
N THR A 66 7.00 -19.08 -5.13
CA THR A 66 8.30 -19.04 -5.79
C THR A 66 9.10 -20.32 -5.56
N ARG A 67 9.10 -20.86 -4.33
CA ARG A 67 9.71 -22.17 -4.03
C ARG A 67 9.05 -23.33 -4.78
N ARG A 68 7.74 -23.23 -5.04
CA ARG A 68 6.97 -24.19 -5.86
C ARG A 68 7.10 -23.96 -7.37
N LYS A 69 8.03 -23.11 -7.82
CA LYS A 69 8.31 -22.85 -9.24
C LYS A 69 7.15 -22.23 -10.02
N TYR A 70 6.20 -21.56 -9.36
CA TYR A 70 5.23 -20.72 -10.07
C TYR A 70 5.95 -19.55 -10.75
N ASN A 71 5.66 -19.36 -12.04
CA ASN A 71 6.17 -18.24 -12.82
C ASN A 71 5.56 -16.90 -12.35
N LYS A 72 6.09 -15.78 -12.85
CA LYS A 72 5.67 -14.44 -12.42
C LYS A 72 4.17 -14.18 -12.67
N GLU A 73 3.68 -14.57 -13.84
CA GLU A 73 2.31 -14.35 -14.27
C GLU A 73 1.31 -15.12 -13.41
N LYS A 74 1.54 -16.42 -13.19
CA LYS A 74 0.71 -17.27 -12.32
C LYS A 74 0.71 -16.78 -10.87
N LYS A 75 1.85 -16.26 -10.38
CA LYS A 75 1.92 -15.62 -9.05
C LYS A 75 1.08 -14.34 -8.97
N GLU A 76 1.09 -13.51 -10.01
CA GLU A 76 0.27 -12.30 -10.07
C GLU A 76 -1.22 -12.61 -10.26
N ALA A 77 -1.57 -13.69 -10.96
CA ALA A 77 -2.95 -14.14 -11.10
C ALA A 77 -3.54 -14.60 -9.75
N LEU A 78 -2.82 -15.46 -9.02
CA LEU A 78 -3.27 -16.02 -7.74
C LEU A 78 -3.21 -15.01 -6.59
N LEU A 79 -2.17 -14.18 -6.58
CA LEU A 79 -1.94 -13.12 -5.58
C LEU A 79 -1.62 -11.80 -6.27
N PRO A 80 -2.64 -11.12 -6.81
CA PRO A 80 -2.45 -9.84 -7.47
C PRO A 80 -1.83 -8.85 -6.51
N ASP A 81 -0.78 -8.18 -6.99
CA ASP A 81 -0.11 -7.15 -6.21
C ASP A 81 -0.96 -5.88 -6.21
N LYS A 82 -1.88 -5.78 -5.25
CA LYS A 82 -2.74 -4.62 -5.06
C LYS A 82 -1.96 -3.32 -4.80
N ARG A 83 -0.64 -3.39 -4.55
CA ARG A 83 0.23 -2.21 -4.48
C ARG A 83 0.41 -1.51 -5.83
N LYS A 84 0.16 -2.22 -6.94
CA LYS A 84 0.26 -1.65 -8.30
C LYS A 84 -1.00 -0.92 -8.75
N GLU A 85 -2.11 -1.06 -8.00
CA GLU A 85 -3.25 -0.17 -8.21
C GLU A 85 -2.77 1.24 -7.86
N LYS A 86 -2.79 2.16 -8.84
CA LYS A 86 -2.48 3.58 -8.59
C LYS A 86 -3.58 4.13 -7.69
N LEU A 87 -3.41 3.95 -6.40
CA LEU A 87 -4.30 4.55 -5.41
C LEU A 87 -4.21 6.07 -5.53
N THR A 88 -5.38 6.70 -5.58
CA THR A 88 -5.49 8.15 -5.44
C THR A 88 -4.96 8.58 -4.06
N ILE A 89 -4.69 9.88 -3.90
CA ILE A 89 -4.16 10.40 -2.63
C ILE A 89 -5.15 10.14 -1.49
N GLU A 90 -6.46 10.25 -1.74
CA GLU A 90 -7.51 9.98 -0.76
C GLU A 90 -7.52 8.50 -0.35
N LYS A 91 -7.52 7.58 -1.32
CA LYS A 91 -7.48 6.13 -1.03
C LYS A 91 -6.23 5.74 -0.25
N ARG A 92 -5.08 6.38 -0.51
CA ARG A 92 -3.85 6.17 0.27
C ARG A 92 -4.04 6.61 1.71
N ALA A 93 -4.65 7.77 1.94
CA ALA A 93 -4.87 8.30 3.28
C ALA A 93 -5.84 7.43 4.09
N GLU A 94 -6.96 7.01 3.49
CA GLU A 94 -7.91 6.08 4.11
C GLU A 94 -7.24 4.75 4.50
N TYR A 95 -6.42 4.20 3.60
CA TYR A 95 -5.67 2.98 3.87
C TYR A 95 -4.69 3.16 5.04
N CYS A 96 -3.96 4.28 5.06
CA CYS A 96 -3.03 4.61 6.13
C CYS A 96 -3.72 4.75 7.49
N ALA A 97 -4.89 5.41 7.53
CA ALA A 97 -5.69 5.56 8.73
C ALA A 97 -6.16 4.21 9.27
N LYS A 98 -6.65 3.32 8.39
CA LYS A 98 -7.05 1.95 8.76
C LYS A 98 -5.87 1.10 9.24
N ALA A 99 -4.70 1.26 8.63
CA ALA A 99 -3.51 0.50 8.97
C ALA A 99 -2.88 0.94 10.31
N GLY A 100 -3.06 2.20 10.72
CA GLY A 100 -2.51 2.75 11.96
C GLY A 100 -0.98 2.67 12.07
N ASN A 101 -0.27 2.50 10.93
CA ASN A 101 1.16 2.19 10.91
C ASN A 101 1.96 3.33 10.28
N LYS A 102 2.82 3.94 11.08
CA LYS A 102 3.71 5.04 10.66
C LYS A 102 4.62 4.72 9.46
N TRP A 103 5.09 3.47 9.34
CA TRP A 103 5.92 3.05 8.22
C TRP A 103 5.13 2.93 6.91
N VAL A 104 3.83 2.64 7.00
CA VAL A 104 2.94 2.62 5.85
C VAL A 104 2.74 4.04 5.31
N ILE A 105 2.53 5.01 6.21
CA ILE A 105 2.43 6.44 5.87
C ILE A 105 3.72 6.93 5.20
N PHE A 106 4.87 6.64 5.80
CA PHE A 106 6.18 7.03 5.25
C PHE A 106 6.38 6.50 3.83
N ARG A 107 6.08 5.22 3.59
CA ARG A 107 6.20 4.62 2.26
C ARG A 107 5.32 5.32 1.23
N HIS A 108 4.04 5.57 1.56
CA HIS A 108 3.14 6.25 0.64
C HIS A 108 3.53 7.70 0.37
N ASN A 109 4.10 8.39 1.37
CA ASN A 109 4.67 9.72 1.18
C ASN A 109 5.87 9.72 0.21
N MET A 110 6.78 8.75 0.36
CA MET A 110 7.94 8.59 -0.53
C MET A 110 7.52 8.31 -1.97
N GLU A 111 6.51 7.48 -2.19
CA GLU A 111 5.96 7.21 -3.53
C GLU A 111 5.35 8.46 -4.21
N LEU A 112 4.96 9.48 -3.43
CA LEU A 112 4.44 10.76 -3.94
C LEU A 112 5.55 11.80 -4.17
N GLY A 113 6.79 11.50 -3.76
CA GLY A 113 7.97 12.34 -3.90
C GLY A 113 8.41 12.58 -5.36
N PRO A 114 9.49 13.37 -5.55
CA PRO A 114 9.99 13.70 -6.87
C PRO A 114 10.58 12.50 -7.58
N LYS A 115 10.16 12.30 -8.82
CA LYS A 115 10.74 11.28 -9.71
C LYS A 115 12.11 11.67 -10.25
N ASN A 116 12.37 12.97 -10.33
CA ASN A 116 13.64 13.55 -10.76
C ASN A 116 13.80 14.96 -10.18
N ASN A 117 14.99 15.53 -10.35
CA ASN A 117 15.34 16.83 -9.77
C ASN A 117 14.87 18.04 -10.61
N ASN A 118 14.01 17.84 -11.61
CA ASN A 118 13.48 18.93 -12.41
C ASN A 118 12.65 19.88 -11.53
N ARG A 119 12.85 21.19 -11.67
CA ARG A 119 12.12 22.24 -10.93
C ARG A 119 10.59 22.02 -10.95
N LYS A 120 10.01 21.70 -12.10
CA LYS A 120 8.56 21.46 -12.22
C LYS A 120 8.11 20.24 -11.40
N GLU A 121 8.90 19.17 -11.44
CA GLU A 121 8.60 17.93 -10.73
C GLU A 121 8.76 18.08 -9.21
N VAL A 122 9.79 18.80 -8.75
CA VAL A 122 9.97 19.13 -7.32
C VAL A 122 8.75 19.86 -6.77
N ILE A 123 8.24 20.86 -7.49
CA ILE A 123 7.03 21.60 -7.09
C ILE A 123 5.80 20.69 -7.09
N ALA A 124 5.60 19.90 -8.15
CA ALA A 124 4.46 18.99 -8.25
C ALA A 124 4.47 17.95 -7.12
N SER A 125 5.64 17.43 -6.77
CA SER A 125 5.82 16.44 -5.72
C SER A 125 5.54 17.00 -4.33
N ALA A 126 6.09 18.19 -4.03
CA ALA A 126 5.77 18.89 -2.79
C ALA A 126 4.26 19.14 -2.65
N SER A 127 3.58 19.49 -3.75
CA SER A 127 2.12 19.63 -3.79
C SER A 127 1.38 18.32 -3.51
N ARG A 128 1.81 17.20 -4.12
CA ARG A 128 1.21 15.87 -3.87
C ARG A 128 1.38 15.43 -2.42
N GLN A 129 2.58 15.57 -1.85
CA GLN A 129 2.83 15.21 -0.45
C GLN A 129 2.07 16.13 0.51
N TYR A 130 1.95 17.42 0.21
CA TYR A 130 1.14 18.35 0.98
C TYR A 130 -0.33 17.93 1.01
N ARG A 131 -0.94 17.67 -0.16
CA ARG A 131 -2.33 17.16 -0.25
C ARG A 131 -2.51 15.85 0.51
N PHE A 132 -1.53 14.95 0.44
CA PHE A 132 -1.57 13.69 1.18
C PHE A 132 -1.64 13.90 2.69
N ARG A 133 -0.90 14.88 3.24
CA ARG A 133 -0.99 15.24 4.66
C ARG A 133 -2.38 15.77 5.03
N GLU A 134 -2.99 16.58 4.17
CA GLU A 134 -4.35 17.08 4.39
C GLU A 134 -5.36 15.93 4.43
N GLU A 135 -5.26 14.98 3.49
CA GLU A 135 -6.14 13.80 3.47
C GLU A 135 -5.90 12.88 4.68
N LEU A 136 -4.66 12.72 5.15
CA LEU A 136 -4.38 11.98 6.39
C LEU A 136 -5.03 12.64 7.62
N ALA A 137 -5.00 13.97 7.69
CA ALA A 137 -5.66 14.71 8.76
C ALA A 137 -7.18 14.54 8.70
N LYS A 138 -7.79 14.62 7.50
CA LYS A 138 -9.23 14.33 7.30
C LYS A 138 -9.58 12.91 7.71
N ALA A 139 -8.70 11.95 7.43
CA ALA A 139 -8.84 10.54 7.83
C ALA A 139 -8.55 10.29 9.32
N ARG A 140 -8.39 11.34 10.14
CA ARG A 140 -8.16 11.28 11.59
C ARG A 140 -6.88 10.55 12.01
N VAL A 141 -5.84 10.61 11.18
CA VAL A 141 -4.51 10.13 11.57
C VAL A 141 -3.89 11.12 12.56
N ASP A 142 -3.19 10.59 13.56
CA ASP A 142 -2.50 11.36 14.58
C ASP A 142 -1.59 12.45 13.95
N PRO A 143 -1.77 13.73 14.30
CA PRO A 143 -0.94 14.83 13.82
C PRO A 143 0.56 14.62 14.04
N GLU A 144 0.98 13.97 15.13
CA GLU A 144 2.39 13.67 15.40
C GLU A 144 2.95 12.70 14.34
N ILE A 145 2.18 11.67 13.99
CA ILE A 145 2.57 10.72 12.93
C ILE A 145 2.64 11.43 11.57
N ILE A 146 1.68 12.30 11.27
CA ILE A 146 1.68 13.07 10.00
C ILE A 146 2.92 13.97 9.93
N ASN A 147 3.24 14.68 11.00
CA ASN A 147 4.35 15.62 11.05
C ASN A 147 5.72 14.94 11.00
N ASN A 148 5.82 13.69 11.46
CA ASN A 148 7.07 12.94 11.45
C ASN A 148 7.27 12.11 10.17
N TYR A 149 6.19 11.52 9.61
CA TYR A 149 6.31 10.51 8.55
C TYR A 149 5.72 10.92 7.21
N ALA A 150 4.87 11.95 7.17
CA ALA A 150 4.29 12.49 5.94
C ALA A 150 4.81 13.90 5.60
N ARG A 151 5.72 14.46 6.40
CA ARG A 151 6.34 15.76 6.15
C ARG A 151 7.78 15.58 5.68
N ASP A 152 8.11 16.13 4.52
CA ASP A 152 9.48 16.22 4.01
C ASP A 152 9.94 17.68 4.05
N PRO A 153 10.68 18.11 5.09
CA PRO A 153 11.13 19.49 5.23
C PRO A 153 12.05 19.93 4.09
N ALA A 154 12.93 19.04 3.61
CA ALA A 154 13.90 19.36 2.58
C ALA A 154 13.20 19.63 1.24
N LEU A 155 12.25 18.77 0.87
CA LEU A 155 11.48 18.95 -0.36
C LEU A 155 10.63 20.24 -0.33
N ILE A 156 10.03 20.55 0.82
CA ILE A 156 9.26 21.79 1.02
C ILE A 156 10.16 23.02 0.85
N GLN A 157 11.33 23.03 1.51
CA GLN A 157 12.30 24.12 1.39
C GLN A 157 12.73 24.32 -0.06
N GLN A 158 13.09 23.23 -0.75
CA GLN A 158 13.52 23.28 -2.14
C GLN A 158 12.39 23.81 -3.05
N SER A 159 11.16 23.34 -2.87
CA SER A 159 10.01 23.82 -3.64
C SER A 159 9.76 25.31 -3.44
N ASN A 160 9.82 25.79 -2.20
CA ASN A 160 9.60 27.19 -1.85
C ASN A 160 10.69 28.09 -2.44
N LYS A 161 11.96 27.66 -2.42
CA LYS A 161 13.06 28.36 -3.05
C LYS A 161 12.80 28.57 -4.56
N ILE A 162 12.42 27.50 -5.27
CA ILE A 162 12.12 27.58 -6.72
C ILE A 162 10.94 28.52 -6.98
N LYS A 163 9.89 28.48 -6.15
CA LYS A 163 8.74 29.40 -6.28
C LYS A 163 9.15 30.86 -6.08
N LYS A 164 10.03 31.16 -5.13
CA LYS A 164 10.54 32.51 -4.87
C LYS A 164 11.35 33.03 -6.06
N GLU A 165 12.30 32.24 -6.57
CA GLU A 165 13.09 32.59 -7.76
C GLU A 165 12.20 32.91 -8.97
N ARG A 166 11.16 32.09 -9.20
CA ARG A 166 10.17 32.33 -10.28
C ARG A 166 9.33 33.59 -10.08
N ARG A 167 9.09 34.03 -8.85
CA ARG A 167 8.35 35.27 -8.58
C ARG A 167 9.23 36.48 -8.90
N GLN A 168 10.46 36.49 -8.38
CA GLN A 168 11.44 37.56 -8.61
C GLN A 168 11.75 37.76 -10.09
N LEU A 169 11.89 36.67 -10.86
CA LEU A 169 12.08 36.78 -12.31
C LEU A 169 10.89 37.45 -13.00
N ARG A 170 9.66 37.15 -12.60
CA ARG A 170 8.48 37.80 -13.19
C ARG A 170 8.45 39.29 -12.88
N GLU A 171 8.64 39.66 -11.62
CA GLU A 171 8.71 41.06 -11.18
C GLU A 171 9.77 41.84 -11.98
N LEU A 172 10.95 41.25 -12.22
CA LEU A 172 12.03 41.88 -13.01
C LEU A 172 11.70 42.11 -14.50
N PHE A 173 10.84 41.26 -15.08
CA PHE A 173 10.47 41.34 -16.51
C PHE A 173 9.09 41.97 -16.75
N ASP A 174 8.27 42.10 -15.71
CA ASP A 174 6.97 42.78 -15.75
C ASP A 174 7.11 44.30 -15.43
N GLU A 175 8.29 44.76 -14.98
CA GLU A 175 8.63 46.18 -14.70
C GLU A 175 9.27 46.94 -15.89
N ASN A 176 9.31 46.36 -17.10
CA ASN A 176 9.73 47.00 -18.36
C ASN A 176 8.61 46.95 -19.42
#